data_AF-A0A8J3UV81-F1
#
_entry.id   AF-A0A8J3UV81-F1
#
_cell.length_a   1.000
_cell.length_b   1.000
_cell.length_c   1.000
_cell.angle_alpha   90.00
_cell.angle_beta   90.00
_cell.angle_gamma   90.00
#
_symmetry.space_group_name_H-M   'P 1'
#
loop_
_entity.id
_entity.type
_entity.pdbx_description
1 polymer ?
#
loop_
_entity_poly.entity_id
_entity_poly.type
_entity_poly.pdbx_seq_one_letter_code
_entity_poly.pdbx_strand_id
1 'polypeptide(L)'
;MTDTTRPGKLRAEGAFDLTEWTEVATHDKPGATISRVLIGKTFHGDLDGTSTTEIMTVTTAAGPAAYVGVEHVDGTLDGRTGTFVLQHIAGDDGEPWMRWLIVPTSGTGQLEGLRGEGRIVNQDGHHTYTLDYDLD
;
A
#
# COMPACT_ATOMS: atom_id res chain seq x y z
N MET A 1 19.93 -25.79 -18.51
CA MET A 1 19.73 -24.86 -17.37
C MET A 1 19.88 -23.47 -17.94
N THR A 2 18.77 -22.86 -18.34
CA THR A 2 18.78 -21.47 -18.79
C THR A 2 18.93 -20.59 -17.56
N ASP A 3 20.09 -19.95 -17.48
CA ASP A 3 20.39 -18.85 -16.57
C ASP A 3 19.50 -17.67 -16.96
N THR A 4 18.32 -17.58 -16.33
CA THR A 4 17.47 -16.39 -16.43
C THR A 4 17.92 -15.45 -15.34
N THR A 5 18.90 -14.60 -15.65
CA THR A 5 19.24 -13.44 -14.83
C THR A 5 17.94 -12.67 -14.58
N ARG A 6 17.45 -12.66 -13.33
CA ARG A 6 16.32 -11.80 -12.97
C ARG A 6 16.70 -10.36 -13.34
N PRO A 7 15.82 -9.58 -13.98
CA PRO A 7 16.07 -8.15 -14.09
C PRO A 7 16.33 -7.59 -12.68
N GLY A 8 17.28 -6.66 -12.58
CA GLY A 8 17.68 -6.11 -11.28
C GLY A 8 16.52 -5.38 -10.60
N LYS A 9 16.56 -5.35 -9.27
CA LYS A 9 15.58 -4.66 -8.43
C LYS A 9 15.34 -3.24 -8.93
N LEU A 10 14.11 -2.96 -9.33
CA LEU A 10 13.62 -1.65 -9.75
C LEU A 10 13.09 -0.88 -8.54
N ARG A 11 12.98 0.43 -8.69
CA ARG A 11 12.47 1.32 -7.66
C ARG A 11 11.59 2.38 -8.29
N ALA A 12 10.35 2.45 -7.83
CA ALA A 12 9.38 3.47 -8.17
C ALA A 12 9.12 4.39 -6.98
N GLU A 13 8.95 5.68 -7.25
CA GLU A 13 8.64 6.69 -6.25
C GLU A 13 7.50 7.60 -6.71
N GLY A 14 6.78 8.16 -5.74
CA GLY A 14 5.68 9.06 -6.05
C GLY A 14 4.88 9.50 -4.84
N ALA A 15 3.68 10.00 -5.11
CA ALA A 15 2.75 10.47 -4.11
C ALA A 15 1.35 9.88 -4.35
N PHE A 16 0.50 9.95 -3.34
CA PHE A 16 -0.92 9.66 -3.52
C PHE A 16 -1.80 10.59 -2.70
N ASP A 17 -3.00 10.83 -3.21
CA ASP A 17 -4.06 11.57 -2.51
C ASP A 17 -5.12 10.59 -2.02
N LEU A 18 -5.69 10.85 -0.84
CA LEU A 18 -6.88 10.14 -0.36
C LEU A 18 -8.12 10.77 -1.02
N THR A 19 -8.89 9.96 -1.73
CA THR A 19 -10.11 10.39 -2.44
C THR A 19 -11.39 9.98 -1.71
N GLU A 20 -11.30 8.98 -0.84
CA GLU A 20 -12.40 8.53 0.01
C GLU A 20 -11.87 8.10 1.38
N TRP A 21 -12.66 8.34 2.43
CA TRP A 21 -12.44 7.80 3.77
C TRP A 21 -13.80 7.53 4.42
N THR A 22 -14.21 6.27 4.43
CA THR A 22 -15.52 5.84 4.93
C THR A 22 -15.32 4.84 6.06
N GLU A 23 -15.62 5.24 7.30
CA GLU A 23 -15.67 4.30 8.43
C GLU A 23 -16.89 3.39 8.26
N VAL A 24 -16.65 2.09 8.17
CA VAL A 24 -17.69 1.08 7.89
C VAL A 24 -18.20 0.43 9.17
N ALA A 25 -17.30 0.16 10.12
CA ALA A 25 -17.66 -0.45 11.40
C ALA A 25 -16.60 -0.14 12.47
N THR A 26 -17.04 -0.07 13.72
CA THR A 26 -16.15 0.23 14.86
C THR A 26 -16.44 -0.69 16.02
N HIS A 27 -15.39 -1.24 16.61
CA HIS A 27 -15.42 -2.09 17.79
C HIS A 27 -14.64 -1.41 18.92
N ASP A 28 -15.37 -0.82 19.87
CA ASP A 28 -14.79 -0.21 21.06
C ASP A 28 -14.72 -1.23 22.21
N LYS A 29 -13.52 -1.44 22.74
CA LYS A 29 -13.27 -2.32 23.90
C LYS A 29 -12.23 -1.67 24.82
N PRO A 30 -12.21 -2.03 26.13
CA PRO A 30 -11.18 -1.56 27.04
C PRO A 30 -9.77 -1.75 26.45
N GLY A 31 -9.01 -0.66 26.34
CA GLY A 31 -7.64 -0.64 25.84
C GLY A 31 -7.48 -0.14 24.40
N ALA A 32 -8.46 -0.38 23.51
CA ALA A 32 -8.37 0.04 22.11
C ALA A 32 -9.72 0.04 21.38
N THR A 33 -9.86 0.97 20.44
CA THR A 33 -10.89 0.98 19.40
C THR A 33 -10.31 0.40 18.12
N ILE A 34 -11.02 -0.55 17.52
CA ILE A 34 -10.69 -1.09 16.19
C ILE A 34 -11.75 -0.62 15.20
N SER A 35 -11.36 0.13 14.17
CA SER A 35 -12.27 0.58 13.10
C SER A 35 -11.93 -0.09 11.78
N ARG A 36 -12.94 -0.47 11.00
CA ARG A 36 -12.83 -0.91 9.60
C ARG A 36 -13.18 0.26 8.69
N VAL A 37 -12.28 0.60 7.77
CA VAL A 37 -12.35 1.81 6.95
C VAL A 37 -12.14 1.45 5.49
N LEU A 38 -13.03 1.92 4.62
CA LEU A 38 -12.88 1.92 3.17
C LEU A 38 -12.20 3.22 2.73
N ILE A 39 -11.17 3.12 1.89
CA ILE A 39 -10.37 4.26 1.45
C ILE A 39 -10.17 4.16 -0.07
N GLY A 40 -10.31 5.30 -0.74
CA GLY A 40 -9.96 5.47 -2.14
C GLY A 40 -8.67 6.28 -2.26
N LYS A 41 -7.84 5.98 -3.27
CA LYS A 41 -6.63 6.75 -3.55
C LYS A 41 -6.44 7.04 -5.03
N THR A 42 -5.74 8.13 -5.31
CA THR A 42 -5.14 8.42 -6.61
C THR A 42 -3.64 8.50 -6.45
N PHE A 43 -2.90 7.72 -7.23
CA PHE A 43 -1.44 7.69 -7.27
C PHE A 43 -0.91 8.54 -8.41
N HIS A 44 0.25 9.17 -8.16
CA HIS A 44 0.99 9.98 -9.12
C HIS A 44 2.49 9.65 -9.06
N GLY A 45 3.19 9.83 -10.17
CA GLY A 45 4.63 9.57 -10.29
C GLY A 45 4.90 8.31 -11.10
N ASP A 46 5.82 7.48 -10.64
CA ASP A 46 6.20 6.24 -11.33
C ASP A 46 5.05 5.22 -11.36
N LEU A 47 4.20 5.21 -10.32
CA LEU A 47 2.85 4.64 -10.35
C LEU A 47 1.83 5.76 -10.56
N ASP A 48 1.11 5.70 -11.68
CA ASP A 48 -0.03 6.56 -12.00
C ASP A 48 -1.30 5.70 -12.10
N GLY A 49 -2.33 6.03 -11.33
CA GLY A 49 -3.55 5.22 -11.28
C GLY A 49 -4.41 5.46 -10.05
N THR A 50 -5.34 4.56 -9.79
CA THR A 50 -6.24 4.63 -8.63
C THR A 50 -6.24 3.33 -7.84
N SER A 51 -6.75 3.40 -6.62
CA SER A 51 -6.95 2.21 -5.81
C SER A 51 -8.13 2.31 -4.88
N THR A 52 -8.56 1.14 -4.43
CA THR A 52 -9.49 0.98 -3.32
C THR A 52 -8.85 0.05 -2.29
N THR A 53 -8.84 0.47 -1.03
CA THR A 53 -8.35 -0.33 0.09
C THR A 53 -9.36 -0.40 1.21
N GLU A 54 -9.37 -1.54 1.91
CA GLU A 54 -10.04 -1.69 3.17
C GLU A 54 -9.01 -1.99 4.26
N ILE A 55 -8.99 -1.16 5.30
CA ILE A 55 -8.07 -1.28 6.42
C ILE A 55 -8.83 -1.49 7.73
N MET A 56 -8.17 -2.16 8.68
CA MET A 56 -8.53 -2.15 10.09
C MET A 56 -7.51 -1.27 10.83
N THR A 57 -7.97 -0.20 11.45
CA THR A 57 -7.15 0.69 12.29
C THR A 57 -7.28 0.31 13.75
N VAL A 58 -6.24 0.60 14.54
CA VAL A 58 -6.22 0.47 15.99
C VAL A 58 -5.91 1.84 16.58
N THR A 59 -6.81 2.33 17.42
CA THR A 59 -6.63 3.58 18.17
C THR A 59 -6.65 3.26 19.66
N THR A 60 -5.65 3.76 20.39
CA THR A 60 -5.58 3.63 21.85
C THR A 60 -5.77 5.00 22.51
N ALA A 61 -5.70 5.07 23.84
CA ALA A 61 -5.69 6.34 24.56
C ALA A 61 -4.51 7.25 24.18
N ALA A 62 -3.43 6.69 23.61
CA ALA A 62 -2.28 7.46 23.13
C ALA A 62 -2.45 7.98 21.69
N GLY A 63 -3.52 7.59 20.98
CA GLY A 63 -3.77 7.93 19.58
C GLY A 63 -3.73 6.71 18.65
N PRO A 64 -3.66 6.94 17.32
CA PRO A 64 -3.51 5.88 16.31
C PRO A 64 -2.25 5.06 16.61
N ALA A 65 -2.37 3.74 16.66
CA ALA A 65 -1.29 2.85 17.09
C ALA A 65 -0.86 1.85 16.01
N ALA A 66 -1.78 1.41 15.15
CA ALA A 66 -1.49 0.44 14.09
C ALA A 66 -2.60 0.44 13.03
N TYR A 67 -2.30 -0.12 11.86
CA TYR A 67 -3.33 -0.61 10.95
C TYR A 67 -2.83 -1.76 10.08
N VAL A 68 -3.77 -2.53 9.53
CA VAL A 68 -3.53 -3.58 8.52
C VAL A 68 -4.61 -3.51 7.45
N GLY A 69 -4.35 -4.01 6.25
CA GLY A 69 -5.36 -4.04 5.19
C GLY A 69 -4.85 -4.58 3.88
N VAL A 70 -5.72 -4.55 2.87
CA VAL A 70 -5.39 -4.91 1.50
C VAL A 70 -5.93 -3.85 0.55
N GLU A 71 -5.20 -3.61 -0.54
CA GLU A 71 -5.49 -2.55 -1.51
C GLU A 71 -5.40 -3.10 -2.92
N HIS A 72 -6.42 -2.86 -3.73
CA HIS A 72 -6.42 -3.19 -5.15
C HIS A 72 -6.08 -1.92 -5.94
N VAL A 73 -4.97 -1.97 -6.67
CA VAL A 73 -4.47 -0.89 -7.51
C VAL A 73 -4.79 -1.19 -8.97
N ASP A 74 -5.27 -0.19 -9.70
CA ASP A 74 -5.42 -0.17 -11.15
C ASP A 74 -4.63 1.01 -11.70
N GLY A 75 -3.61 0.75 -12.54
CA GLY A 75 -2.76 1.82 -13.02
C GLY A 75 -1.61 1.39 -13.93
N THR A 76 -0.64 2.29 -14.03
CA THR A 76 0.57 2.14 -14.83
C THR A 76 1.79 2.35 -13.95
N LEU A 77 2.62 1.32 -13.80
CA LEU A 77 3.87 1.34 -13.04
C LEU A 77 5.06 1.32 -14.01
N ASP A 78 5.87 2.38 -14.02
CA ASP A 78 7.01 2.53 -14.95
C ASP A 78 6.63 2.26 -16.42
N GLY A 79 5.47 2.79 -16.83
CA GLY A 79 4.93 2.62 -18.18
C GLY A 79 4.31 1.25 -18.48
N ARG A 80 4.15 0.38 -17.48
CA ARG A 80 3.50 -0.94 -17.60
C ARG A 80 2.10 -0.91 -16.98
N THR A 81 1.09 -1.12 -17.81
CA THR A 81 -0.32 -1.05 -17.37
C THR A 81 -0.83 -2.40 -16.89
N GLY A 82 -1.55 -2.38 -15.78
CA GLY A 82 -2.18 -3.56 -15.20
C GLY A 82 -2.80 -3.26 -13.84
N THR A 83 -3.22 -4.31 -13.15
CA THR A 83 -3.68 -4.24 -11.77
C THR A 83 -2.81 -5.11 -10.88
N PHE A 84 -2.78 -4.82 -9.58
CA PHE A 84 -2.14 -5.66 -8.57
C PHE A 84 -2.72 -5.36 -7.18
N VAL A 85 -2.38 -6.21 -6.20
CA VAL A 85 -2.84 -6.06 -4.82
C VAL A 85 -1.65 -5.79 -3.89
N LEU A 86 -1.80 -4.81 -3.01
CA LEU A 86 -0.89 -4.55 -1.90
C LEU A 86 -1.48 -5.08 -0.60
N GLN A 87 -0.65 -5.68 0.24
CA GLN A 87 -0.94 -5.95 1.65
C GLN A 87 -0.26 -4.88 2.51
N HIS A 88 -0.99 -4.36 3.49
CA HIS A 88 -0.55 -3.29 4.36
C HIS A 88 -0.27 -3.79 5.77
N ILE A 89 0.78 -3.26 6.37
CA ILE A 89 1.02 -3.34 7.81
C ILE A 89 1.68 -2.05 8.29
N ALA A 90 1.19 -1.52 9.40
CA ALA A 90 1.70 -0.31 10.01
C ALA A 90 1.65 -0.41 11.53
N GLY A 91 2.55 0.32 12.19
CA GLY A 91 2.65 0.38 13.63
C GLY A 91 3.52 1.55 14.09
N ASP A 92 3.66 1.65 15.40
CA ASP A 92 4.50 2.62 16.07
C ASP A 92 5.21 1.94 17.24
N ASP A 93 6.54 1.86 17.18
CA ASP A 93 7.42 1.38 18.25
C ASP A 93 8.34 2.50 18.80
N GLY A 94 7.87 3.74 18.71
CA GLY A 94 8.60 4.98 19.02
C GLY A 94 8.86 5.83 17.77
N GLU A 95 8.73 5.23 16.58
CA GLU A 95 8.77 5.88 15.28
C GLU A 95 7.67 5.28 14.38
N PRO A 96 6.73 6.08 13.84
CA PRO A 96 5.69 5.56 12.97
C PRO A 96 6.24 4.94 11.69
N TRP A 97 5.76 3.75 11.34
CA TRP A 97 6.15 3.08 10.10
C TRP A 97 4.96 2.45 9.38
N MET A 98 5.06 2.39 8.06
CA MET A 98 4.07 1.80 7.17
C MET A 98 4.77 1.02 6.06
N ARG A 99 4.37 -0.22 5.84
CA ARG A 99 4.94 -1.11 4.83
C ARG A 99 3.86 -1.67 3.92
N TRP A 100 4.25 -1.83 2.66
CA TRP A 100 3.51 -2.54 1.64
C TRP A 100 4.25 -3.80 1.23
N LEU A 101 3.49 -4.83 0.92
CA LEU A 101 3.96 -6.01 0.21
C LEU A 101 3.05 -6.21 -1.00
N ILE A 102 3.64 -6.32 -2.19
CA ILE A 102 2.89 -6.75 -3.37
C ILE A 102 2.50 -8.21 -3.15
N VAL A 103 1.21 -8.51 -3.15
CA VAL A 103 0.70 -9.87 -3.03
C VAL A 103 1.17 -10.65 -4.25
N PRO A 104 2.01 -11.70 -4.09
CA PRO A 104 2.47 -12.48 -5.23
C PRO A 104 1.29 -13.03 -6.03
N THR A 105 1.46 -13.13 -7.35
CA THR A 105 0.43 -13.61 -8.30
C THR A 105 -0.82 -12.71 -8.43
N SER A 106 -0.82 -11.51 -7.85
CA SER A 106 -1.95 -10.56 -8.01
C SER A 106 -1.84 -9.67 -9.25
N GLY A 107 -0.64 -9.54 -9.80
CA GLY A 107 -0.36 -8.73 -10.99
C GLY A 107 -1.10 -9.22 -12.23
N THR A 108 -1.65 -8.29 -13.02
CA THR A 108 -2.35 -8.57 -14.29
C THR A 108 -1.77 -7.74 -15.45
N GLY A 109 -2.08 -8.11 -16.69
CA GLY A 109 -1.65 -7.36 -17.86
C GLY A 109 -0.12 -7.33 -17.98
N GLN A 110 0.47 -6.14 -18.07
CA GLN A 110 1.93 -5.99 -18.16
C GLN A 110 2.64 -6.08 -16.79
N LEU A 111 1.88 -6.30 -15.72
CA LEU A 111 2.35 -6.46 -14.35
C LEU A 111 2.22 -7.92 -13.85
N GLU A 112 1.90 -8.87 -14.73
CA GLU A 112 1.99 -10.29 -14.39
C GLU A 112 3.41 -10.65 -13.92
N GLY A 113 3.53 -11.35 -12.79
CA GLY A 113 4.82 -11.68 -12.17
C GLY A 113 5.40 -10.59 -11.25
N LEU A 114 4.69 -9.47 -11.06
CA LEU A 114 5.13 -8.38 -10.18
C LEU A 114 5.27 -8.86 -8.72
N ARG A 115 6.41 -8.53 -8.10
CA ARG A 115 6.74 -8.80 -6.70
C ARG A 115 7.51 -7.63 -6.12
N GLY A 116 7.32 -7.33 -4.85
CA GLY A 116 8.05 -6.22 -4.25
C GLY A 116 7.48 -5.78 -2.91
N GLU A 117 8.12 -4.78 -2.33
CA GLU A 117 7.73 -4.17 -1.07
C GLU A 117 7.88 -2.66 -1.14
N GLY A 118 7.08 -1.96 -0.35
CA GLY A 118 7.08 -0.50 -0.35
C GLY A 118 6.99 0.08 1.05
N ARG A 119 7.19 1.38 1.13
CA ARG A 119 7.05 2.18 2.34
C ARG A 119 6.30 3.45 2.03
N ILE A 120 5.52 3.92 3.00
CA ILE A 120 4.83 5.20 2.95
C ILE A 120 5.48 6.13 3.97
N VAL A 121 5.66 7.38 3.57
CA VAL A 121 5.93 8.48 4.50
C VAL A 121 4.74 9.44 4.44
N ASN A 122 4.29 9.88 5.62
CA ASN A 122 3.34 10.98 5.72
C ASN A 122 4.08 12.16 6.34
N GLN A 123 4.19 13.25 5.60
CA GLN A 123 4.75 14.51 6.08
C GLN A 123 3.69 15.60 5.93
N ASP A 124 3.15 16.07 7.05
CA ASP A 124 2.16 17.15 7.11
C ASP A 124 0.92 16.94 6.21
N GLY A 125 0.46 15.69 6.08
CA GLY A 125 -0.69 15.32 5.25
C GLY A 125 -0.35 15.01 3.79
N HIS A 126 0.92 15.14 3.39
CA HIS A 126 1.42 14.70 2.10
C HIS A 126 1.93 13.27 2.20
N HIS A 127 1.28 12.36 1.47
CA HIS A 127 1.67 10.97 1.41
C HIS A 127 2.59 10.72 0.23
N THR A 128 3.81 10.29 0.51
CA THR A 128 4.76 9.80 -0.50
C THR A 128 5.04 8.32 -0.29
N TYR A 129 5.41 7.64 -1.36
CA TYR A 129 5.76 6.23 -1.31
C TYR A 129 7.05 5.94 -2.05
N THR A 130 7.63 4.81 -1.68
CA THR A 130 8.71 4.16 -2.44
C THR A 130 8.36 2.69 -2.56
N LEU A 131 8.58 2.10 -3.73
CA LEU A 131 8.25 0.72 -4.04
C LEU A 131 9.46 0.06 -4.70
N ASP A 132 10.11 -0.87 -3.99
CA ASP A 132 11.20 -1.68 -4.54
C ASP A 132 10.61 -2.99 -5.06
N TYR A 133 10.76 -3.25 -6.36
CA TYR A 133 10.07 -4.36 -7.01
C TYR A 133 10.91 -5.04 -8.10
N ASP A 134 10.48 -6.25 -8.44
CA ASP A 134 10.98 -7.05 -9.55
C ASP A 134 9.78 -7.49 -10.40
N LEU A 135 10.04 -7.75 -11.69
CA LEU A 135 9.06 -8.29 -12.62
C LEU A 135 9.70 -9.46 -13.38
N ASP A 136 9.09 -10.64 -13.25
CA ASP A 136 9.59 -11.90 -13.83
C ASP A 136 9.53 -11.92 -15.38
#